data_AF-A0A2G2E586-F1
#
_entry.id   AF-A0A2G2E586-F1
#
_cell.length_a   1.000
_cell.length_b   1.000
_cell.length_c   1.000
_cell.angle_alpha   90.00
_cell.angle_beta   90.00
_cell.angle_gamma   90.00
#
_symmetry.space_group_name_H-M   'P 1'
#
loop_
_entity.id
_entity.type
_entity.pdbx_description
1 polymer ?
#
loop_
_entity_poly.entity_id
_entity_poly.type
_entity_poly.pdbx_seq_one_letter_code
_entity_poly.pdbx_strand_id
1 'polypeptide(L)'
;MRRLSYFILSSAVVLLTVASISSCNKDQTPLAVPDQCADTISFVGIVEPMIQANCSTSGCHNAATSSAGYNLEGHGNISANGIAILNVIRHESGFAPMPFGQAKLNDSIINQFDCWVIQGKLNN
;
A
#
# COMPACT_ATOMS: atom_id res chain seq x y z
N MET A 1 20.26 81.12 -18.46
CA MET A 1 19.74 80.38 -19.63
C MET A 1 18.60 79.48 -19.14
N ARG A 2 17.39 79.71 -19.66
CA ARG A 2 16.19 78.87 -19.46
C ARG A 2 16.22 77.71 -20.45
N ARG A 3 15.39 76.71 -20.15
CA ARG A 3 14.87 75.61 -21.00
C ARG A 3 15.64 74.29 -20.85
N LEU A 4 15.04 73.11 -20.87
CA LEU A 4 13.66 72.59 -20.85
C LEU A 4 13.84 71.07 -21.07
N SER A 5 12.87 70.26 -20.64
CA SER A 5 12.56 68.90 -21.14
C SER A 5 13.23 67.74 -20.38
N TYR A 6 12.53 67.04 -19.49
CA TYR A 6 11.47 66.03 -19.72
C TYR A 6 11.98 64.69 -20.27
N PHE A 7 11.59 63.63 -19.54
CA PHE A 7 11.51 62.22 -19.95
C PHE A 7 12.86 61.59 -20.32
N ILE A 8 13.31 60.55 -19.61
CA ILE A 8 13.06 59.14 -19.94
C ILE A 8 13.51 58.36 -18.68
N LEU A 9 12.60 57.76 -17.90
CA LEU A 9 12.22 56.35 -17.98
C LEU A 9 13.40 55.36 -18.07
N SER A 10 13.79 54.76 -16.93
CA SER A 10 14.35 53.40 -16.73
C SER A 10 15.18 53.42 -15.44
N SER A 11 15.19 52.46 -14.52
CA SER A 11 14.53 51.16 -14.46
C SER A 11 14.56 50.70 -12.99
N ALA A 12 13.38 50.34 -12.49
CA ALA A 12 13.13 49.03 -11.89
C ALA A 12 14.09 48.53 -10.80
N VAL A 13 14.08 49.10 -9.59
CA VAL A 13 14.50 48.33 -8.39
C VAL A 13 13.80 48.87 -7.13
N VAL A 14 12.51 48.60 -6.93
CA VAL A 14 11.93 48.59 -5.57
C VAL A 14 10.76 47.58 -5.60
N LEU A 15 11.04 46.31 -5.32
CA LEU A 15 10.73 45.67 -4.03
C LEU A 15 9.25 45.80 -3.64
N LEU A 16 8.38 44.94 -4.17
CA LEU A 16 7.25 44.36 -3.42
C LEU A 16 6.62 43.19 -4.19
N THR A 17 7.37 42.08 -4.33
CA THR A 17 6.77 40.79 -4.70
C THR A 17 6.10 40.21 -3.45
N VAL A 18 4.79 40.41 -3.31
CA VAL A 18 3.98 39.67 -2.34
C VAL A 18 3.82 38.25 -2.87
N ALA A 19 4.77 37.39 -2.50
CA ALA A 19 4.66 35.95 -2.71
C ALA A 19 3.67 35.40 -1.67
N SER A 20 2.45 35.11 -2.12
CA SER A 20 1.47 34.35 -1.34
C SER A 20 1.96 32.91 -1.21
N ILE A 21 2.73 32.63 -0.16
CA ILE A 21 2.98 31.27 0.29
C ILE A 21 1.68 30.72 0.88
N SER A 22 0.89 30.04 0.05
CA SER A 22 -0.12 29.10 0.55
C SER A 22 0.59 27.95 1.24
N SER A 23 0.98 28.18 2.49
CA SER A 23 1.45 27.16 3.41
C SER A 23 0.25 26.31 3.81
N CYS A 24 0.05 25.18 3.13
CA CYS A 24 -0.74 24.10 3.69
C CYS A 24 0.07 23.48 4.83
N ASN A 25 -0.09 24.00 6.05
CA ASN A 25 0.23 23.21 7.22
C ASN A 25 -0.80 22.08 7.27
N LYS A 26 -0.37 20.85 6.96
CA LYS A 26 -1.08 19.67 7.48
C LYS A 26 -0.89 19.76 8.98
N ASP A 27 -1.88 20.30 9.67
CA ASP A 27 -1.97 20.23 11.11
C ASP A 27 -1.96 18.75 11.46
N GLN A 28 -0.85 18.28 12.02
CA GLN A 28 -0.77 16.94 12.55
C GLN A 28 -1.58 16.98 13.84
N THR A 29 -2.88 16.69 13.71
CA THR A 29 -3.70 16.23 14.82
C THR A 29 -2.88 15.23 15.66
N PRO A 30 -2.96 15.26 17.00
CA PRO A 30 -2.24 14.31 17.84
C PRO A 30 -2.41 12.93 17.25
N LEU A 31 -1.29 12.27 16.90
CA LEU A 31 -1.24 11.00 16.19
C LEU A 31 -2.14 9.99 16.91
N ALA A 32 -3.41 9.93 16.53
CA ALA A 32 -4.12 8.68 16.56
C ALA A 32 -3.30 7.83 15.59
N VAL A 33 -2.53 6.89 16.14
CA VAL A 33 -2.00 5.78 15.35
C VAL A 33 -3.20 5.31 14.53
N PRO A 34 -3.21 5.51 13.20
CA PRO A 34 -4.32 5.03 12.40
C PRO A 34 -4.44 3.56 12.74
N ASP A 35 -5.63 3.09 13.10
CA ASP A 35 -5.86 1.67 13.13
C ASP A 35 -5.46 1.17 11.74
N GLN A 36 -4.35 0.43 11.68
CA GLN A 36 -3.70 0.00 10.45
C GLN A 36 -4.68 -0.77 9.55
N CYS A 37 -5.82 -1.17 10.10
CA CYS A 37 -6.90 -1.90 9.48
C CYS A 37 -8.28 -1.28 9.79
N ALA A 38 -8.41 0.05 9.65
CA ALA A 38 -9.65 0.79 9.91
C ALA A 38 -10.87 0.26 9.12
N ASP A 39 -10.66 -0.24 7.90
CA ASP A 39 -11.70 -0.85 7.07
C ASP A 39 -11.68 -2.38 7.18
N THR A 40 -12.86 -2.99 7.27
CA THR A 40 -12.99 -4.45 7.25
C THR A 40 -12.62 -5.01 5.88
N ILE A 41 -11.68 -5.96 5.85
CA ILE A 41 -11.27 -6.66 4.63
C ILE A 41 -12.24 -7.80 4.37
N SER A 42 -12.91 -7.78 3.21
CA SER A 42 -13.76 -8.89 2.75
C SER A 42 -12.92 -10.06 2.28
N PHE A 43 -13.28 -11.25 2.74
CA PHE A 43 -12.67 -12.47 2.22
C PHE A 43 -13.00 -12.67 0.75
N VAL A 44 -14.30 -12.68 0.39
CA VAL A 44 -14.72 -12.98 -0.98
C VAL A 44 -14.36 -11.86 -1.97
N GLY A 45 -14.30 -10.61 -1.49
CA GLY A 45 -14.04 -9.44 -2.32
C GLY A 45 -12.56 -9.11 -2.49
N ILE A 46 -11.70 -9.47 -1.54
CA ILE A 46 -10.28 -9.04 -1.52
C ILE A 46 -9.34 -10.23 -1.37
N VAL A 47 -9.51 -11.03 -0.31
CA VAL A 47 -8.53 -12.07 0.05
C VAL A 47 -8.56 -13.24 -0.92
N GLU A 48 -9.73 -13.79 -1.21
CA GLU A 48 -9.87 -14.94 -2.10
C GLU A 48 -9.38 -14.62 -3.53
N PRO A 49 -9.78 -13.50 -4.17
CA PRO A 49 -9.24 -13.13 -5.48
C PRO A 49 -7.71 -12.96 -5.47
N MET A 50 -7.16 -12.38 -4.41
CA MET A 50 -5.71 -12.22 -4.26
C MET A 50 -4.99 -13.57 -4.17
N ILE A 51 -5.49 -14.50 -3.36
CA ILE A 51 -4.93 -15.84 -3.23
C ILE A 51 -5.05 -16.61 -4.56
N GLN A 52 -6.20 -16.53 -5.24
CA GLN A 52 -6.40 -17.16 -6.54
C GLN A 52 -5.42 -16.63 -7.60
N ALA A 53 -5.17 -15.32 -7.61
CA ALA A 53 -4.29 -14.70 -8.59
C ALA A 53 -2.79 -14.97 -8.34
N ASN A 54 -2.36 -15.09 -7.08
CA ASN A 54 -0.94 -15.08 -6.73
C ASN A 54 -0.42 -16.39 -6.10
N CYS A 55 -1.30 -17.27 -5.62
CA CYS A 55 -0.90 -18.42 -4.81
C CYS A 55 -1.56 -19.73 -5.26
N SER A 56 -2.89 -19.74 -5.39
CA SER A 56 -3.69 -20.91 -5.76
C SER A 56 -3.77 -21.10 -7.28
N THR A 57 -2.61 -21.05 -7.93
CA THR A 57 -2.47 -21.25 -9.37
C THR A 57 -2.09 -22.70 -9.69
N SER A 58 -2.32 -23.12 -10.93
CA SER A 58 -1.93 -24.46 -11.39
C SER A 58 -0.42 -24.66 -11.24
N GLY A 59 -0.01 -25.81 -10.67
CA GLY A 59 1.39 -26.10 -10.37
C GLY A 59 1.88 -25.56 -9.02
N CYS A 60 1.08 -24.75 -8.33
CA CYS A 60 1.43 -24.14 -7.05
C CYS A 60 0.49 -24.65 -5.94
N HIS A 61 -0.30 -23.77 -5.32
CA HIS A 61 -1.08 -24.09 -4.12
C HIS A 61 -2.57 -24.28 -4.38
N ASN A 62 -2.94 -24.71 -5.60
CA ASN A 62 -4.31 -25.09 -5.90
C ASN A 62 -4.64 -26.50 -5.38
N ALA A 63 -5.91 -26.89 -5.37
CA ALA A 63 -6.33 -28.18 -4.81
C ALA A 63 -5.69 -29.38 -5.55
N ALA A 64 -5.50 -29.26 -6.86
CA ALA A 64 -4.94 -30.33 -7.69
C ALA A 64 -3.44 -30.55 -7.44
N THR A 65 -2.67 -29.49 -7.22
CA THR A 65 -1.20 -29.57 -7.09
C THR A 65 -0.76 -29.62 -5.65
N SER A 66 -1.36 -28.79 -4.79
CA SER A 66 -1.05 -28.67 -3.36
C SER A 66 0.47 -28.64 -3.10
N SER A 67 1.21 -27.81 -3.84
CA SER A 67 2.67 -27.73 -3.74
C SER A 67 3.11 -27.49 -2.29
N ALA A 68 4.15 -28.21 -1.87
CA ALA A 68 4.61 -28.28 -0.49
C ALA A 68 3.54 -28.70 0.55
N GLY A 69 2.46 -29.36 0.10
CA GLY A 69 1.37 -29.84 0.95
C GLY A 69 0.29 -28.79 1.24
N TYR A 70 0.33 -27.62 0.60
CA TYR A 70 -0.64 -26.54 0.84
C TYR A 70 -1.65 -26.44 -0.30
N ASN A 71 -2.91 -26.76 -0.01
CA ASN A 71 -4.06 -26.31 -0.76
C ASN A 71 -4.51 -24.97 -0.19
N LEU A 72 -4.64 -23.93 -1.02
CA LEU A 72 -5.09 -22.59 -0.64
C LEU A 72 -6.40 -22.19 -1.33
N GLU A 73 -7.22 -23.16 -1.73
CA GLU A 73 -8.58 -22.91 -2.20
C GLU A 73 -9.56 -22.88 -1.02
N GLY A 74 -10.37 -21.82 -0.96
CA GLY A 74 -11.43 -21.64 0.02
C GLY A 74 -10.97 -21.12 1.38
N HIS A 75 -11.91 -20.47 2.08
CA HIS A 75 -11.67 -19.76 3.33
C HIS A 75 -10.98 -20.61 4.41
N GLY A 76 -11.45 -21.85 4.63
CA GLY A 76 -10.94 -22.71 5.70
C GLY A 76 -9.45 -23.01 5.56
N ASN A 77 -9.01 -23.29 4.33
CA ASN A 77 -7.61 -23.56 4.04
C ASN A 77 -6.74 -22.31 4.14
N ILE A 78 -7.21 -21.18 3.59
CA ILE A 78 -6.47 -19.90 3.64
C ILE A 78 -6.35 -19.41 5.08
N SER A 79 -7.43 -19.45 5.86
CA SER A 79 -7.45 -18.97 7.24
C SER A 79 -6.62 -19.84 8.18
N ALA A 80 -6.57 -21.16 7.96
CA ALA A 80 -5.69 -22.06 8.71
C ALA A 80 -4.19 -21.72 8.49
N ASN A 81 -3.84 -21.25 7.30
CA ASN A 81 -2.46 -20.97 6.90
C ASN A 81 -2.07 -19.48 6.92
N GLY A 82 -2.95 -18.58 7.39
CA GLY A 82 -2.77 -17.13 7.26
C GLY A 82 -1.42 -16.59 7.75
N ILE A 83 -0.92 -17.03 8.91
CA ILE A 83 0.39 -16.57 9.42
C ILE A 83 1.54 -17.07 8.54
N ALA A 84 1.48 -18.32 8.09
CA ALA A 84 2.50 -18.89 7.21
C ALA A 84 2.52 -18.15 5.85
N ILE A 85 1.35 -17.90 5.27
CA ILE A 85 1.19 -17.10 4.05
C ILE A 85 1.83 -15.72 4.24
N LEU A 86 1.52 -15.05 5.36
CA LEU A 86 2.03 -13.70 5.63
C LEU A 86 3.56 -13.66 5.70
N ASN A 87 4.19 -14.66 6.35
CA ASN A 87 5.65 -14.73 6.43
C ASN A 87 6.31 -14.96 5.06
N VAL A 88 5.73 -15.83 4.22
CA VAL A 88 6.32 -16.13 2.90
C VAL A 88 6.10 -14.99 1.90
N ILE A 89 4.97 -14.27 1.94
CA ILE A 89 4.72 -13.12 1.04
C ILE A 89 5.47 -11.85 1.49
N ARG A 90 5.81 -11.75 2.79
CA ARG A 90 6.68 -10.69 3.31
C ARG A 90 8.17 -10.93 3.00
N HIS A 91 8.53 -12.14 2.57
CA HIS A 91 9.91 -12.59 2.41
C HIS A 91 10.67 -12.51 3.73
N GLU A 92 10.03 -12.92 4.82
CA GLU A 92 10.65 -12.95 6.14
C GLU A 92 11.85 -13.91 6.18
N SER A 93 12.85 -13.56 6.99
CA SER A 93 14.03 -14.41 7.16
C SER A 93 13.64 -15.77 7.74
N GLY A 94 14.20 -16.84 7.17
CA GLY A 94 13.90 -18.22 7.57
C GLY A 94 12.69 -18.85 6.86
N PHE A 95 12.00 -18.12 5.97
CA PHE A 95 10.91 -18.65 5.15
C PHE A 95 11.30 -18.65 3.66
N ALA A 96 10.78 -19.62 2.90
CA ALA A 96 10.94 -19.62 1.46
C ALA A 96 10.11 -18.48 0.85
N PRO A 97 10.73 -17.52 0.12
CA PRO A 97 10.01 -16.35 -0.38
C PRO A 97 9.00 -16.74 -1.46
N MET A 98 7.78 -16.21 -1.34
CA MET A 98 6.69 -16.43 -2.28
C MET A 98 6.19 -15.09 -2.88
N PRO A 99 5.76 -15.06 -4.16
CA PRO A 99 5.71 -16.20 -5.10
C PRO A 99 7.12 -16.69 -5.49
N PHE A 100 7.27 -18.01 -5.65
CA PHE A 100 8.59 -18.64 -5.74
C PHE A 100 9.37 -18.15 -6.96
N GLY A 101 10.59 -17.66 -6.74
CA GLY A 101 11.46 -17.12 -7.80
C GLY A 101 10.91 -15.86 -8.47
N GLN A 102 9.89 -15.22 -7.90
CA GLN A 102 9.30 -13.99 -8.39
C GLN A 102 9.59 -12.82 -7.44
N ALA A 103 9.31 -11.61 -7.91
CA ALA A 103 9.34 -10.43 -7.07
C ALA A 103 8.32 -10.53 -5.92
N LYS A 104 8.64 -9.87 -4.81
CA LYS A 104 7.74 -9.69 -3.68
C LYS A 104 6.46 -8.98 -4.15
N LEU A 105 5.32 -9.36 -3.56
CA LEU A 105 4.03 -8.69 -3.83
C LEU A 105 4.09 -7.22 -3.41
N ASN A 106 3.23 -6.39 -4.00
CA ASN A 106 3.10 -4.99 -3.60
C ASN A 106 2.72 -4.90 -2.11
N ASP A 107 3.34 -3.99 -1.38
CA ASP A 107 3.09 -3.76 0.04
C ASP A 107 1.60 -3.52 0.35
N SER A 108 0.84 -2.89 -0.55
CA SER A 108 -0.61 -2.72 -0.39
C SER A 108 -1.36 -4.05 -0.32
N ILE A 109 -0.96 -5.05 -1.11
CA ILE A 109 -1.58 -6.38 -1.09
C ILE A 109 -1.22 -7.11 0.21
N ILE A 110 0.06 -7.02 0.60
CA ILE A 110 0.55 -7.63 1.85
C ILE A 110 -0.16 -7.02 3.05
N ASN A 111 -0.34 -5.69 3.07
CA ASN A 111 -1.03 -4.97 4.14
C ASN A 111 -2.52 -5.34 4.21
N GLN A 112 -3.20 -5.50 3.06
CA GLN A 112 -4.59 -5.99 3.05
C GLN A 112 -4.70 -7.40 3.64
N PHE A 113 -3.77 -8.30 3.30
CA PHE A 113 -3.75 -9.64 3.88
C PHE A 113 -3.45 -9.62 5.39
N ASP A 114 -2.46 -8.82 5.81
CA ASP A 114 -2.14 -8.64 7.22
C ASP A 114 -3.35 -8.11 8.00
N CYS A 115 -4.07 -7.14 7.44
CA CYS A 115 -5.27 -6.62 8.06
C CYS A 115 -6.37 -7.64 8.19
N TRP A 116 -6.60 -8.45 7.16
CA TRP A 116 -7.54 -9.56 7.28
C TRP A 116 -7.12 -10.57 8.36
N VAL A 117 -5.81 -10.84 8.51
CA VAL A 117 -5.28 -11.70 9.59
C VAL A 117 -5.54 -11.08 10.97
N ILE A 118 -5.26 -9.79 11.15
CA ILE A 118 -5.49 -9.03 12.39
C ILE A 118 -6.99 -9.00 12.74
N GLN A 119 -7.86 -8.87 11.74
CA GLN A 119 -9.31 -8.86 11.89
C GLN A 119 -9.92 -10.24 12.21
N GLY A 120 -9.08 -11.26 12.42
CA GLY A 120 -9.51 -12.59 12.81
C GLY A 120 -9.86 -13.51 11.65
N LYS A 121 -9.40 -13.19 10.43
CA LYS A 121 -9.54 -14.01 9.23
C LYS A 121 -11.02 -14.31 8.92
N LEU A 122 -11.82 -13.25 8.89
CA LEU A 122 -13.28 -13.33 8.70
C LEU A 122 -13.63 -14.00 7.36
N ASN A 123 -14.80 -14.65 7.31
CA ASN A 123 -15.40 -15.19 6.09
C ASN A 123 -16.61 -14.33 5.70
N ASN A 124 -16.36 -13.21 5.02
CA ASN A 124 -17.31 -12.13 4.75
C ASN A 124 -17.23 -11.57 3.33
#